data_AF-A0A7M2SPB5-F1
#
_entry.id   AF-A0A7M2SPB5-F1
#
_cell.length_a   1.000
_cell.length_b   1.000
_cell.length_c   1.000
_cell.angle_alpha   90.00
_cell.angle_beta   90.00
_cell.angle_gamma   90.00
#
_symmetry.space_group_name_H-M   'P 1'
#
loop_
_entity.id
_entity.type
_entity.pdbx_description
1 polymer ?
#
loop_
_entity_poly.entity_id
_entity_poly.type
_entity_poly.pdbx_seq_one_letter_code
_entity_poly.pdbx_strand_id
1 'polypeptide(L)' 'MNEQDSESLDSLRESSVFELAVKTAESKAEVLEMIREHDLSEEAFSNRFPVLAKVAQGLPDVPDETAPPA' A
#
# COMPACT_ATOMS: atom_id res chain seq x y z
N MET A 1 11.12 20.32 25.76
CA MET A 1 10.09 19.55 25.03
C MET A 1 10.75 19.16 23.72
N ASN A 2 10.97 17.88 23.43
CA ASN A 2 11.67 17.46 22.20
C ASN A 2 10.63 17.30 21.09
N GLU A 3 10.23 18.43 20.51
CA GLU A 3 9.22 18.51 19.45
C GLU A 3 9.73 18.03 18.07
N GLN A 4 11.02 17.68 17.95
CA GLN A 4 11.62 17.18 16.71
C GLN A 4 11.48 15.66 16.51
N ASP A 5 11.27 14.88 17.57
CA ASP A 5 11.02 13.43 17.43
C ASP A 5 9.61 13.15 16.90
N SER A 6 8.66 14.08 17.06
CA SER A 6 7.25 13.82 16.70
C SER A 6 7.06 13.72 15.19
N GLU A 7 7.62 14.66 14.41
CA GLU A 7 7.47 14.68 12.95
C GLU A 7 8.14 13.48 12.26
N SER A 8 9.27 13.02 12.80
CA SER A 8 9.97 11.83 12.29
C SER A 8 9.24 10.54 12.63
N LEU A 9 8.60 10.46 13.81
CA LEU A 9 7.83 9.30 14.24
C LEU A 9 6.47 9.20 13.54
N ASP A 10 5.83 10.33 13.25
CA ASP A 10 4.62 10.38 12.43
C ASP A 10 4.91 9.90 11.01
N SER A 11 5.99 10.36 10.38
CA SER A 11 6.36 9.91 9.03
C SER A 11 6.72 8.41 8.95
N LEU A 12 7.36 7.88 10.00
CA LEU A 12 7.64 6.44 10.12
C LEU A 12 6.37 5.61 10.36
N ARG A 13 5.44 6.12 11.18
CA ARG A 13 4.16 5.48 11.43
C ARG A 13 3.30 5.47 10.16
N GLU A 14 3.22 6.58 9.46
CA GLU A 14 2.49 6.70 8.19
C GLU A 14 3.03 5.74 7.15
N SER A 15 4.37 5.64 7.03
CA SER A 15 5.00 4.65 6.15
C SER A 15 4.64 3.22 6.56
N SER A 16 4.70 2.89 7.85
CA SER A 16 4.40 1.55 8.33
C SER A 16 2.92 1.16 8.16
N VAL A 17 2.00 2.10 8.36
CA VAL A 17 0.56 1.91 8.11
C VAL A 17 0.30 1.69 6.63
N PHE A 18 0.91 2.48 5.75
CA PHE A 18 0.81 2.31 4.30
C PHE A 18 1.33 0.95 3.84
N GLU A 19 2.52 0.53 4.32
CA GLU A 19 3.07 -0.78 3.97
C GLU A 19 2.18 -1.94 4.45
N LEU A 20 1.58 -1.81 5.63
CA LEU A 20 0.66 -2.81 6.16
C LEU A 20 -0.62 -2.86 5.33
N ALA A 21 -1.18 -1.70 4.99
CA ALA A 21 -2.40 -1.56 4.21
C ALA A 21 -2.26 -2.20 2.82
N VAL A 22 -1.13 -1.98 2.15
CA VAL A 22 -0.82 -2.62 0.86
C VAL A 22 -0.63 -4.14 0.99
N LYS A 23 -0.10 -4.63 2.12
CA LYS A 23 0.03 -6.09 2.36
C LYS A 23 -1.29 -6.76 2.71
N THR A 24 -2.23 -6.01 3.28
CA THR A 24 -3.58 -6.49 3.59
C THR A 24 -4.55 -6.30 2.43
N ALA A 25 -4.16 -5.53 1.41
CA ALA A 25 -5.00 -5.29 0.25
C ALA A 25 -5.37 -6.61 -0.44
N GLU A 26 -6.67 -6.77 -0.69
CA GLU A 26 -7.20 -7.98 -1.31
C GLU A 26 -7.12 -7.90 -2.84
N SER A 27 -6.79 -6.73 -3.39
CA SER A 27 -6.77 -6.48 -4.83
C SER A 27 -5.83 -5.38 -5.27
N LYS A 28 -5.42 -5.46 -6.53
CA LYS A 28 -4.62 -4.43 -7.18
C LYS A 28 -5.35 -3.08 -7.21
N ALA A 29 -6.66 -3.08 -7.42
CA ALA A 29 -7.47 -1.86 -7.40
C ALA A 29 -7.36 -1.11 -6.06
N GLU A 30 -7.38 -1.84 -4.95
CA GLU A 30 -7.27 -1.28 -3.60
C GLU A 30 -5.88 -0.68 -3.36
N VAL A 31 -4.82 -1.38 -3.80
CA VAL A 31 -3.45 -0.84 -3.76
C VAL A 31 -3.32 0.44 -4.60
N LEU A 32 -3.95 0.48 -5.79
CA LEU A 32 -3.92 1.67 -6.65
C LEU A 32 -4.68 2.85 -6.05
N GLU A 33 -5.77 2.60 -5.34
CA GLU A 33 -6.51 3.63 -4.62
C GLU A 33 -5.64 4.23 -3.50
N MET A 34 -5.03 3.39 -2.66
CA MET A 34 -4.09 3.83 -1.62
C MET A 34 -2.93 4.66 -2.19
N ILE A 35 -2.32 4.20 -3.28
CA ILE A 35 -1.22 4.92 -3.95
C ILE A 35 -1.69 6.33 -4.38
N ARG A 36 -2.91 6.46 -4.92
CA ARG A 36 -3.48 7.75 -5.32
C ARG A 36 -3.80 8.65 -4.13
N GLU A 37 -4.30 8.10 -3.02
CA GLU A 37 -4.55 8.88 -1.79
C GLU A 37 -3.27 9.49 -1.22
N HIS A 38 -2.13 8.85 -1.44
CA HIS A 38 -0.81 9.34 -1.06
C HIS A 38 -0.13 10.23 -2.13
N ASP A 39 -0.86 10.64 -3.18
CA ASP A 39 -0.34 11.43 -4.32
C ASP A 39 0.88 10.77 -5.01
N LEU A 40 0.92 9.43 -4.99
CA LEU A 40 1.96 8.63 -5.61
C LEU A 40 1.49 8.11 -6.97
N SER A 41 2.44 7.99 -7.90
CA SER A 41 2.25 7.26 -9.16
C SER A 41 2.63 5.80 -8.98
N GLU A 42 2.05 4.89 -9.77
CA GLU A 42 2.38 3.45 -9.75
C GLU A 42 3.90 3.20 -9.99
N GLU A 43 4.53 4.01 -10.85
CA GLU A 43 5.98 4.00 -11.08
C GLU A 43 6.76 4.46 -9.84
N ALA A 44 6.34 5.55 -9.20
CA ALA A 44 6.97 6.08 -7.99
C ALA A 44 6.84 5.09 -6.82
N PHE A 45 5.67 4.46 -6.69
CA PHE A 45 5.42 3.38 -5.73
C PHE A 45 6.32 2.19 -6.01
N SER A 46 6.43 1.73 -7.25
CA SER A 46 7.30 0.60 -7.62
C SER A 46 8.78 0.88 -7.38
N ASN A 47 9.20 2.14 -7.55
CA ASN A 47 10.58 2.55 -7.31
C ASN A 47 10.90 2.69 -5.81
N ARG A 48 9.97 3.25 -5.01
CA ARG A 48 10.15 3.41 -3.56
C ARG A 48 9.89 2.12 -2.77
N PHE A 49 8.94 1.31 -3.21
CA PHE A 49 8.48 0.10 -2.54
C PHE A 49 8.48 -1.12 -3.48
N PRO A 50 9.64 -1.54 -4.00
CA PRO A 50 9.72 -2.65 -4.97
C PRO A 50 9.22 -3.98 -4.41
N VAL A 51 9.28 -4.18 -3.08
CA VAL A 51 8.74 -5.38 -2.42
C VAL A 51 7.21 -5.35 -2.43
N LEU A 52 6.60 -4.22 -2.10
CA LEU A 52 5.14 -4.08 -2.11
C LEU A 52 4.57 -4.12 -3.52
N ALA A 53 5.28 -3.56 -4.50
CA ALA A 53 4.88 -3.67 -5.89
C ALA A 53 4.82 -5.12 -6.38
N LYS A 54 5.74 -5.98 -5.94
CA LYS A 54 5.67 -7.43 -6.22
C LYS A 54 4.47 -8.10 -5.55
N VAL A 55 4.12 -7.68 -4.33
CA VAL A 55 2.92 -8.18 -3.63
C VAL A 55 1.67 -7.77 -4.41
N ALA A 56 1.56 -6.48 -4.76
CA ALA A 56 0.44 -5.94 -5.53
C ALA A 56 0.31 -6.55 -6.93
N GLN A 57 1.42 -6.90 -7.58
CA GLN A 57 1.42 -7.64 -8.85
C GLN A 57 0.88 -9.07 -8.71
N GLY A 58 0.97 -9.66 -7.52
CA GLY A 58 0.40 -10.98 -7.23
C GLY A 58 -1.07 -10.95 -6.82
N LEU A 59 -1.63 -9.77 -6.57
CA LEU A 59 -3.04 -9.61 -6.20
C LEU A 59 -3.94 -9.69 -7.44
N PRO A 60 -5.18 -10.20 -7.29
CA PRO A 60 -6.16 -10.15 -8.35
C PRO A 60 -6.57 -8.69 -8.65
N ASP A 61 -7.02 -8.44 -9.88
CA ASP A 61 -7.43 -7.10 -10.31
C ASP A 61 -8.75 -6.65 -9.64
N VAL A 62 -9.61 -7.63 -9.33
CA VAL A 62 -10.87 -7.47 -8.59
C VAL A 62 -10.83 -8.26 -7.29
N PRO A 63 -11.46 -7.77 -6.21
CA PRO A 63 -11.58 -8.55 -4.98
C PRO A 63 -12.34 -9.83 -5.32
N ASP A 64 -11.90 -10.95 -4.75
CA ASP A 64 -12.51 -12.26 -5.00
C ASP A 64 -13.92 -12.27 -4.41
N GLU A 65 -14.86 -11.66 -5.13
CA GLU A 65 -16.27 -11.86 -4.93
C GLU A 65 -16.59 -13.15 -5.69
N THR A 66 -16.48 -14.27 -4.97
CA THR A 66 -16.97 -15.59 -5.37
C THR A 66 -16.18 -16.31 -6.48
N ALA A 67 -15.14 -17.06 -6.08
CA ALA A 67 -14.91 -18.34 -6.74
C ALA A 67 -16.22 -19.17 -6.70
N PRO A 68 -16.82 -19.57 -7.85
CA PRO A 68 -18.01 -20.40 -7.82
C PRO A 68 -17.65 -21.75 -7.19
N PRO A 69 -18.48 -22.30 -6.28
CA PRO A 69 -18.23 -23.62 -5.72
C PRO A 69 -18.33 -24.65 -6.86
N ALA A 70 -17.26 -25.43 -7.05
CA ALA A 70 -17.26 -26.61 -7.90
C ALA A 70 -17.84 -27.82 -7.16
#